data_AF-A0A497S1G7-F1
#
_entry.id   AF-A0A497S1G7-F1
#
_cell.length_a   1.000
_cell.length_b   1.000
_cell.length_c   1.000
_cell.angle_alpha   90.00
_cell.angle_beta   90.00
_cell.angle_gamma   90.00
#
_symmetry.space_group_name_H-M   'P 1'
#
loop_
_entity.id
_entity.type
_entity.pdbx_description
1 polymer ?
#
loop_
_entity_poly.entity_id
_entity_poly.type
_entity_poly.pdbx_seq_one_letter_code
_entity_poly.pdbx_strand_id
1 'polypeptide(L)' 'MTYVCIECGAEVDYEYLLEHKLKCTYCKKRRSNIWVKKRPPIAKKILAR' A
#
# COMPACT_ATOMS: atom_id res chain seq x y z
N MET A 1 7.18 -3.63 -6.47
CA MET A 1 6.79 -2.32 -5.88
C MET A 1 5.57 -2.59 -5.03
N THR A 2 5.65 -2.40 -3.71
CA THR A 2 4.55 -2.75 -2.81
C THR A 2 3.61 -1.56 -2.58
N TYR A 3 2.34 -1.89 -2.47
CA TYR A 3 1.24 -0.98 -2.23
C TYR A 3 0.52 -1.39 -0.96
N VAL A 4 0.09 -0.40 -0.20
CA VAL A 4 -0.59 -0.58 1.08
C VAL A 4 -2.03 -0.11 0.92
N CYS A 5 -2.98 -0.93 1.34
CA CYS A 5 -4.38 -0.52 1.41
C CYS A 5 -4.54 0.48 2.56
N ILE A 6 -5.18 1.63 2.30
CA ILE A 6 -5.31 2.68 3.33
C ILE A 6 -6.25 2.28 4.48
N GLU A 7 -7.16 1.34 4.25
CA GLU A 7 -8.21 1.01 5.24
C GLU A 7 -7.85 -0.17 6.12
N CYS A 8 -7.30 -1.26 5.56
CA CYS A 8 -6.90 -2.43 6.34
C CYS A 8 -5.39 -2.54 6.57
N GLY A 9 -4.58 -1.69 5.94
CA GLY A 9 -3.11 -1.76 6.02
C GLY A 9 -2.49 -2.95 5.30
N ALA A 10 -3.27 -3.72 4.52
CA ALA A 10 -2.73 -4.88 3.79
C ALA A 10 -1.69 -4.44 2.76
N GLU A 11 -0.55 -5.12 2.76
CA GLU A 11 0.53 -4.91 1.81
C GLU A 11 0.44 -5.91 0.68
N VAL A 12 0.43 -5.43 -0.56
CA VAL A 12 0.37 -6.27 -1.76
C VAL A 12 1.30 -5.73 -2.83
N ASP A 13 1.72 -6.60 -3.74
CA ASP A 13 2.50 -6.20 -4.90
C ASP A 13 1.63 -5.60 -6.00
N TYR A 14 2.27 -4.89 -6.92
CA TYR A 14 1.60 -4.30 -8.08
C TYR A 14 0.90 -5.34 -8.96
N GLU A 15 1.50 -6.52 -9.14
CA GLU A 15 0.93 -7.62 -9.92
C GLU A 15 -0.41 -8.09 -9.33
N TYR A 16 -0.46 -8.23 -8.00
CA TYR A 16 -1.68 -8.57 -7.28
C TYR A 16 -2.80 -7.56 -7.55
N LEU A 17 -2.46 -6.25 -7.55
CA LEU A 17 -3.43 -5.19 -7.84
C LEU A 17 -3.97 -5.26 -9.26
N LEU A 18 -3.13 -5.60 -10.24
CA LEU A 18 -3.56 -5.74 -11.63
C LEU A 18 -4.54 -6.91 -11.79
N GLU A 19 -4.22 -8.07 -11.22
CA GLU A 19 -5.09 -9.26 -11.25
C GLU A 19 -6.44 -8.98 -10.58
N HIS A 20 -6.45 -8.22 -9.50
CA HIS A 20 -7.63 -7.97 -8.68
C HIS A 20 -8.33 -6.64 -9.01
N LYS A 21 -8.00 -6.01 -10.15
CA LYS A 21 -8.59 -4.75 -10.63
C LYS A 21 -8.59 -3.64 -9.57
N LEU A 22 -7.47 -3.49 -8.86
CA LEU A 22 -7.26 -2.51 -7.78
C LEU A 22 -8.23 -2.65 -6.59
N LYS A 23 -8.90 -3.80 -6.43
CA LYS A 23 -9.80 -4.05 -5.29
C LYS A 23 -9.03 -4.71 -4.15
N CYS A 24 -9.20 -4.19 -2.94
CA CYS A 24 -8.71 -4.88 -1.75
C CYS A 24 -9.63 -6.06 -1.42
N THR A 25 -9.07 -7.28 -1.44
CA THR A 25 -9.74 -8.53 -1.04
C THR A 25 -9.71 -8.77 0.46
N TYR A 26 -8.76 -8.16 1.17
CA TYR A 26 -8.57 -8.32 2.62
C TYR A 26 -9.59 -7.51 3.44
N CYS A 27 -10.15 -6.44 2.86
CA CYS A 27 -11.13 -5.63 3.56
C CYS A 27 -12.48 -6.38 3.68
N LYS A 28 -12.79 -6.90 4.86
CA LYS A 28 -14.06 -7.62 5.12
C LYS A 28 -15.30 -6.72 5.20
N LYS A 29 -15.14 -5.42 5.51
CA LYS A 29 -16.26 -4.50 5.78
C LYS A 29 -16.54 -3.47 4.69
N ARG A 30 -15.53 -3.04 3.93
CA ARG A 30 -15.64 -2.05 2.84
C ARG A 30 -14.65 -2.45 1.74
N ARG A 31 -15.10 -2.64 0.50
CA ARG A 31 -14.18 -2.89 -0.63
C ARG A 31 -13.39 -1.61 -0.90
N SER A 32 -12.26 -1.46 -0.23
CA SER A 32 -11.41 -0.29 -0.40
C SER A 32 -10.60 -0.42 -1.68
N ASN A 33 -10.67 0.61 -2.52
CA ASN A 33 -9.97 0.68 -3.81
C ASN A 33 -8.81 1.68 -3.78
N ILE A 34 -8.48 2.19 -2.59
CA ILE A 34 -7.47 3.23 -2.39
C ILE A 34 -6.18 2.56 -1.89
N TRP A 35 -5.12 2.76 -2.66
CA TRP A 35 -3.80 2.17 -2.43
C TRP A 35 -2.74 3.24 -2.39
N VAL A 36 -1.83 3.13 -1.44
CA VAL A 36 -0.68 4.02 -1.28
C VAL A 36 0.59 3.25 -1.56
N LYS A 37 1.45 3.80 -2.42
CA LYS A 37 2.75 3.20 -2.72
C LYS A 37 3.65 3.27 -1.50
N LYS A 38 4.18 2.13 -1.04
CA LYS A 38 5.10 2.09 0.09
C LYS A 38 6.37 2.84 -0.29
N ARG A 39 6.72 3.86 0.50
CA ARG A 39 7.96 4.61 0.27
C ARG A 39 9.14 3.73 0.69
N PRO A 40 10.22 3.68 -0.11
CA PRO A 40 11.44 3.03 0.33
C PRO A 40 11.95 3.71 1.62
N PRO A 41 12.66 2.98 2.50
CA PRO A 41 13.28 3.58 3.67
C PRO A 41 14.30 4.62 3.21
N ILE A 42 13.90 5.88 3.21
CA ILE A 42 14.84 6.98 3.04
C ILE A 42 15.63 7.00 4.35
N ALA A 43 16.90 6.64 4.30
CA ALA A 43 17.85 6.93 5.38
C ALA A 43 17.96 8.45 5.50
N LYS A 44 16.98 9.09 6.14
CA LYS A 44 17.02 10.51 6.43
C LYS A 44 18.10 10.69 7.48
N LYS A 45 19.32 11.02 7.05
CA LYS A 45 20.26 11.76 7.90
C LYS A 45 19.61 13.12 8.15
N ILE A 46 18.81 13.19 9.21
CA ILE A 46 18.34 14.47 9.72
C ILE A 46 19.59 15.15 10.28
N LEU A 47 20.15 16.10 9.52
CA LEU A 47 21.16 17.00 10.06
C LEU A 47 20.44 17.88 11.07
N ALA A 48 20.51 17.49 12.35
CA ALA A 48 20.13 18.36 13.45
C ALA A 48 21.10 19.54 13.42
N ARG A 49 20.55 20.74 13.26
CA ARG A 49 21.29 21.99 13.14
C ARG A 49 21.58 22.56 14.52
#